data_AF-A0A7C2S5L8-F1
#
_entry.id   AF-A0A7C2S5L8-F1
#
_cell.length_a   1.000
_cell.length_b   1.000
_cell.length_c   1.000
_cell.angle_alpha   90.00
_cell.angle_beta   90.00
_cell.angle_gamma   90.00
#
_symmetry.space_group_name_H-M   'P 1'
#
loop_
_entity.id
_entity.type
_entity.pdbx_description
1 polymer ?
#
loop_
_entity_poly.entity_id
_entity_poly.type
_entity_poly.pdbx_seq_one_letter_code
_entity_poly.pdbx_strand_id
1 'polypeptide(L)' 'MHAPLLTDEELAEIGALAAGLPEPVRLSERLQRGEQASPFRGPGLDFEDLRPYQPGDDPRRIDWRVTARLRRPFVRV' A
#
# COMPACT_ATOMS: atom_id res chain seq x y z
N MET A 1 -8.52 -22.54 -5.20
CA MET A 1 -7.12 -22.16 -4.89
C MET A 1 -6.74 -21.06 -5.88
N HIS A 2 -6.37 -19.86 -5.42
CA HIS A 2 -5.87 -18.82 -6.34
C HIS A 2 -4.44 -19.20 -6.73
N ALA A 3 -4.19 -19.32 -8.03
CA ALA A 3 -2.83 -19.41 -8.53
C ALA A 3 -2.06 -18.13 -8.13
N PRO A 4 -0.77 -18.25 -7.75
CA PRO A 4 0.05 -17.08 -7.45
C PRO A 4 0.13 -16.15 -8.66
N LEU A 5 0.18 -14.85 -8.39
CA LEU A 5 0.23 -13.80 -9.42
C LEU A 5 1.59 -13.70 -10.13
N LEU A 6 2.59 -14.41 -9.62
CA LEU A 6 3.94 -14.48 -10.16
C LEU A 6 4.36 -15.94 -10.22
N THR A 7 4.98 -16.31 -11.33
CA THR A 7 5.67 -17.58 -11.54
C THR A 7 7.03 -17.55 -10.84
N ASP A 8 7.61 -18.74 -10.65
CA ASP A 8 8.95 -18.87 -10.07
C ASP A 8 10.04 -18.25 -10.97
N GLU A 9 9.81 -18.23 -12.29
CA GLU A 9 10.69 -17.58 -13.27
C GLU A 9 10.64 -16.05 -13.13
N GLU A 10 9.44 -15.46 -13.04
CA GLU A 10 9.28 -14.02 -12.80
C GLU A 10 9.88 -13.60 -11.45
N LEU A 11 9.79 -14.44 -10.41
CA LEU A 11 10.45 -14.20 -9.12
C LEU A 11 11.98 -14.23 -9.24
N ALA A 12 12.53 -15.15 -10.04
CA ALA A 12 13.97 -15.23 -10.29
C ALA A 12 14.49 -14.01 -11.07
N GLU A 13 13.74 -13.53 -12.05
CA GLU A 13 14.06 -12.30 -12.80
C GLU A 13 14.10 -11.07 -11.89
N ILE A 14 13.12 -10.92 -10.99
CA ILE A 14 13.11 -9.83 -9.99
C ILE A 14 14.31 -9.94 -9.06
N GLY A 15 14.66 -11.15 -8.61
CA GLY A 15 15.84 -11.38 -7.77
C GLY A 15 17.14 -10.99 -8.47
N ALA A 16 17.28 -11.32 -9.75
CA ALA A 16 18.43 -10.94 -10.57
C ALA A 16 18.53 -9.42 -10.76
N LEU A 17 17.40 -8.74 -10.97
CA LEU A 17 17.34 -7.27 -11.04
C LEU A 17 17.73 -6.62 -9.70
N ALA A 18 17.27 -7.19 -8.59
CA ALA A 18 17.54 -6.67 -7.24
C ALA A 18 19.02 -6.80 -6.84
N ALA A 19 19.77 -7.78 -7.39
CA ALA A 19 21.19 -7.98 -7.10
C ALA A 19 22.08 -6.78 -7.49
N GLY A 20 21.61 -5.90 -8.37
CA GLY A 20 22.29 -4.66 -8.76
C GLY A 20 21.94 -3.44 -7.89
N LEU A 21 21.01 -3.58 -6.94
CA LEU A 21 20.61 -2.48 -6.08
C LEU A 21 21.64 -2.27 -4.96
N PRO A 22 21.87 -1.01 -4.55
CA PRO A 22 22.68 -0.75 -3.37
C PRO A 22 22.04 -1.39 -2.13
N GLU A 23 22.88 -1.73 -1.16
CA GLU A 23 22.42 -2.23 0.14
C GLU A 23 21.28 -1.33 0.68
N PRO A 24 20.12 -1.91 1.00
CA PRO A 24 19.00 -1.12 1.48
C PRO A 24 19.41 -0.38 2.75
N VAL A 25 19.08 0.91 2.80
CA VAL A 25 19.31 1.72 3.99
C VAL A 25 18.68 1.02 5.18
N ARG A 26 19.47 0.65 6.19
CA ARG A 26 18.95 0.09 7.43
C ARG A 26 18.08 1.13 8.11
N LEU A 27 16.77 1.00 7.91
CA LEU A 27 15.78 1.74 8.66
C LEU A 27 15.82 1.26 10.12
N SER A 28 15.55 2.16 11.07
CA SER A 28 15.42 1.76 12.48
C SER A 28 14.34 0.69 12.65
N GLU A 29 14.50 -0.22 13.62
CA GLU A 29 13.52 -1.29 13.87
C GLU A 29 12.09 -0.76 14.07
N ARG A 30 11.97 0.42 14.69
CA ARG A 30 10.68 1.11 14.89
C ARG A 30 10.04 1.54 13.58
N LEU A 31 10.83 2.02 12.60
CA LEU A 31 10.34 2.33 11.25
C LEU A 31 9.94 1.06 10.51
N GLN A 32 10.73 0.00 10.63
CA GLN A 32 10.41 -1.29 10.01
C GLN A 32 9.14 -1.94 10.59
N ARG A 33 8.90 -1.77 11.89
CA ARG A 33 7.69 -2.24 12.59
C ARG A 33 6.47 -1.32 12.46
N GLY A 34 6.60 -0.18 11.77
CA GLY A 34 5.51 0.79 11.62
C GLY A 34 5.10 1.47 12.94
N GLU A 35 6.00 1.52 13.92
CA GLU A 35 5.75 2.05 15.27
C GLU A 35 5.91 3.58 15.37
N GLN A 36 6.08 4.25 14.23
CA GLN A 36 6.12 5.71 14.17
C GLN A 36 4.70 6.25 14.08
N ALA A 37 4.28 6.96 15.13
CA ALA A 37 3.04 7.72 15.09
C ALA A 37 3.17 8.82 14.02
N SER A 38 2.19 8.89 13.13
CA SER A 38 2.08 10.00 12.20
C SER A 38 1.93 11.31 13.00
N PRO A 39 2.67 12.38 12.65
CA PRO A 39 2.44 13.71 13.23
C PRO A 39 1.05 14.25 12.86
N PHE A 40 0.42 13.68 11.83
CA PHE A 40 -0.95 13.96 11.44
C PHE A 40 -1.90 12.99 12.14
N ARG A 41 -2.85 13.53 12.91
CA ARG A 41 -4.01 12.78 13.37
C ARG A 41 -4.94 12.59 12.18
N GLY A 42 -5.28 11.35 11.86
CA GLY A 42 -6.35 11.06 10.89
C GLY A 42 -7.66 11.69 11.36
N PRO A 43 -8.56 12.06 10.44
CA PRO A 43 -9.89 12.56 10.81
C PRO A 43 -10.56 11.51 11.71
N GLY A 44 -10.86 11.91 12.95
CA GLY A 44 -11.37 11.01 13.97
C GLY A 44 -12.89 10.92 13.94
N LEU A 45 -13.39 9.69 14.04
CA LEU A 45 -14.68 9.25 14.59
C LEU A 45 -16.00 9.59 13.88
N ASP A 46 -16.06 10.53 12.95
CA ASP A 46 -17.26 10.67 12.11
C ASP A 46 -17.12 9.74 10.90
N PHE A 47 -18.17 8.96 10.61
CA PHE A 47 -18.26 7.97 9.54
C PHE A 47 -17.40 8.36 8.33
N GLU A 48 -16.37 7.55 8.01
CA GLU A 48 -15.64 7.72 6.76
C GLU A 48 -16.62 7.48 5.62
N ASP A 49 -17.15 8.56 5.05
CA ASP A 49 -17.95 8.48 3.84
C ASP A 49 -17.04 7.91 2.74
N LEU A 50 -17.36 6.70 2.30
CA LEU A 50 -16.65 6.05 1.21
C LEU A 50 -17.29 6.52 -0.09
N ARG A 51 -16.49 7.17 -0.94
CA ARG A 51 -16.92 7.50 -2.30
C ARG A 51 -15.99 6.91 -3.34
N PRO A 52 -16.48 6.66 -4.57
CA PRO A 52 -15.60 6.34 -5.68
C PRO A 52 -14.53 7.42 -5.84
N TYR A 53 -13.30 6.98 -6.09
CA TYR A 53 -12.19 7.85 -6.46
C TYR A 53 -12.56 8.69 -7.68
N GLN A 54 -12.20 9.96 -7.65
CA GLN A 54 -12.27 10.88 -8.77
C GLN A 54 -10.87 11.38 -9.09
N PRO A 55 -10.57 11.68 -10.37
CA PRO A 55 -9.32 12.33 -10.75
C PRO A 55 -9.12 13.63 -9.95
N GLY A 56 -7.98 13.73 -9.25
CA GLY A 56 -7.68 14.86 -8.35
C GLY A 56 -7.68 14.49 -6.87
N ASP A 57 -8.22 13.32 -6.52
CA ASP A 57 -8.10 12.79 -5.16
C ASP A 57 -6.67 12.35 -4.83
N ASP A 58 -6.25 12.55 -3.58
CA ASP A 58 -4.97 12.03 -3.11
C ASP A 58 -5.04 10.48 -3.04
N PRO A 59 -4.20 9.74 -3.79
CA PRO A 59 -4.18 8.28 -3.78
C PRO A 59 -3.88 7.68 -2.41
N ARG A 60 -3.26 8.44 -1.49
CA ARG A 60 -3.02 8.00 -0.11
C ARG A 60 -4.31 7.86 0.69
N ARG A 61 -5.40 8.47 0.23
CA ARG A 61 -6.73 8.38 0.85
C ARG A 61 -7.54 7.19 0.32
N ILE A 62 -6.99 6.40 -0.61
CA ILE A 62 -7.64 5.19 -1.13
C ILE A 62 -7.77 4.15 -0.03
N ASP A 63 -8.99 3.68 0.20
CA ASP A 63 -9.23 2.47 0.99
C ASP A 63 -9.01 1.24 0.12
N TRP A 64 -7.84 0.63 0.25
CA TRP A 64 -7.47 -0.57 -0.50
C TRP A 64 -8.31 -1.80 -0.13
N ARG A 65 -8.85 -1.87 1.08
CA ARG A 65 -9.69 -3.00 1.54
C ARG A 65 -11.05 -2.98 0.85
N VAL A 66 -11.67 -1.81 0.75
CA VAL A 66 -12.93 -1.58 0.03
C VAL A 66 -12.70 -1.72 -1.47
N THR A 67 -11.63 -1.12 -1.98
CA THR A 67 -11.23 -1.19 -3.40
C THR A 67 -11.07 -2.64 -3.86
N ALA A 68 -10.40 -3.48 -3.07
CA ALA A 68 -10.22 -4.89 -3.39
C ALA A 68 -11.55 -5.66 -3.48
N ARG A 69 -12.52 -5.35 -2.60
CA ARG A 69 -13.84 -6.00 -2.59
C ARG A 69 -14.75 -5.55 -3.72
N LEU A 70 -14.75 -4.25 -4.01
CA LEU A 70 -15.65 -3.65 -5.00
C LEU A 70 -15.05 -3.56 -6.40
N ARG A 71 -13.77 -3.94 -6.54
CA ARG A 71 -12.97 -3.90 -7.78
C ARG A 71 -13.00 -2.55 -8.49
N ARG A 72 -13.15 -1.48 -7.71
CA ARG A 72 -13.10 -0.08 -8.16
C ARG A 72 -12.51 0.79 -7.04
N PRO A 73 -11.72 1.83 -7.32
CA PRO A 73 -11.07 2.60 -6.27
C PRO A 73 -12.06 3.43 -5.47
N PHE A 74 -11.94 3.38 -4.14
CA PHE A 74 -12.72 4.19 -3.20
C PHE A 74 -11.79 4.99 -2.29
N VAL A 75 -12.17 6.23 -1.99
CA VAL A 75 -11.45 7.11 -1.07
C VAL A 75 -12.26 7.35 0.20
N ARG A 76 -11.55 7.52 1.32
CA ARG A 76 -12.12 7.99 2.59
C ARG A 76 -12.20 9.52 2.54
N VAL A 77 -13.40 10.07 2.69
CA VAL A 77 -13.64 11.52 2.66
C VAL A 77 -13.34 12.15 4.01
#